data_AF-A0A1K1RWU7-F1
#
_entry.id   AF-A0A1K1RWU7-F1
#
_cell.length_a   1.000
_cell.length_b   1.000
_cell.length_c   1.000
_cell.angle_alpha   90.00
_cell.angle_beta   90.00
_cell.angle_gamma   90.00
#
_symmetry.space_group_name_H-M   'P 1'
#
loop_
_entity.id
_entity.type
_entity.pdbx_description
1 polymer ?
#
loop_
_entity_poly.entity_id
_entity_poly.type
_entity_poly.pdbx_seq_one_letter_code
_entity_poly.pdbx_strand_id
1 'polypeptide(L)'
;MSRHAILYAWYMTNSLVGTSGSYIMRTTISNGKIFLCYFFQFLTSATGYLFLSSLGAYAQGNLLVTPMRMIFEGREKMQELSLANTGSDTARYLISFIEIRMNENGTSEKINEPDSGQKFASPFIRFFPRSVVLPPNDAQLVKLQLINTSQLDSGEYRSHLYLRAELQKTPLGEETEQKDSGNLSVKLTPVFGLSIPIIIRVGTQTGKVDIADLSIGKYNGAPLLNIEFERQGNTSVYGDVKVEYVSAQGKATQVGLVRGVAVYTPNRSRQLKIPLVQKPGISYNSGKLVVDYSITIQGRSKTFAKRELQLK
;
A
#
# COMPACT_ATOMS: atom_id res chain seq x y z
N MET A 1 -41.45 55.83 7.99
CA MET A 1 -41.14 56.95 7.09
C MET A 1 -39.63 57.16 7.08
N SER A 2 -39.10 57.23 5.86
CA SER A 2 -37.68 57.27 5.50
C SER A 2 -36.80 58.13 6.43
N ARG A 3 -35.73 57.53 6.97
CA ARG A 3 -34.54 58.28 7.43
C ARG A 3 -33.30 57.56 6.91
N HIS A 4 -32.73 58.18 5.88
CA HIS A 4 -31.48 57.80 5.26
C HIS A 4 -30.34 57.89 6.29
N ALA A 5 -29.62 56.80 6.51
CA ALA A 5 -28.33 56.84 7.19
C ALA A 5 -27.27 57.20 6.13
N ILE A 6 -26.71 58.40 6.23
CA ILE A 6 -25.60 58.83 5.39
C ILE A 6 -24.33 58.16 5.95
N LEU A 7 -23.76 57.20 5.22
CA LEU A 7 -22.42 56.67 5.51
C LEU A 7 -21.38 57.58 4.86
N TYR A 8 -20.53 58.21 5.67
CA TYR A 8 -19.27 58.76 5.19
C TYR A 8 -18.16 57.75 5.47
N ALA A 9 -17.50 57.25 4.43
CA ALA A 9 -16.29 56.46 4.54
C ALA A 9 -15.08 57.40 4.30
N TRP A 10 -14.23 57.57 5.31
CA TRP A 10 -12.93 58.22 5.14
C TRP A 10 -11.85 57.14 5.00
N TYR A 11 -11.13 57.15 3.88
CA TYR A 11 -9.90 56.38 3.71
C TYR A 11 -8.74 57.25 4.17
N MET A 12 -8.12 56.92 5.30
CA MET A 12 -6.77 57.42 5.61
C MET A 12 -5.76 56.32 5.25
N THR A 13 -4.96 56.58 4.21
CA THR A 13 -3.80 55.76 3.87
C THR A 13 -2.62 56.24 4.70
N ASN A 14 -2.13 55.41 5.62
CA ASN A 14 -0.81 55.58 6.20
C ASN A 14 0.05 54.38 5.80
N SER A 15 1.13 54.71 5.10
CA SER A 15 2.13 53.78 4.60
C SER A 15 3.03 53.34 5.75
N LEU A 16 2.85 52.10 6.22
CA LEU A 16 3.86 51.17 6.75
C LEU A 16 3.13 49.98 7.41
N VAL A 17 3.47 48.77 6.97
CA VAL A 17 2.99 47.45 7.44
C VAL A 17 1.58 47.05 6.95
N GLY A 18 1.56 46.06 6.05
CA GLY A 18 0.37 45.54 5.37
C GLY A 18 -0.48 44.62 6.25
N THR A 19 -1.44 45.21 6.94
CA THR A 19 -2.66 44.53 7.42
C THR A 19 -3.82 45.52 7.32
N SER A 20 -4.60 45.41 6.25
CA SER A 20 -5.78 46.25 6.00
C SER A 20 -6.97 45.75 6.83
N GLY A 21 -7.21 46.35 8.00
CA GLY A 21 -8.43 46.17 8.79
C GLY A 21 -9.50 47.21 8.41
N SER A 22 -10.74 46.77 8.26
CA SER A 22 -11.88 47.67 7.98
C SER A 22 -12.54 48.09 9.30
N TYR A 23 -12.63 49.39 9.57
CA TYR A 23 -13.36 49.91 10.73
C TYR A 23 -14.75 50.39 10.29
N ILE A 24 -15.81 49.86 10.90
CA ILE A 24 -17.18 50.34 10.69
C ILE A 24 -17.60 51.10 11.94
N MET A 25 -17.67 52.42 11.85
CA MET A 25 -18.19 53.26 12.93
C MET A 25 -19.70 53.46 12.71
N ARG A 26 -20.52 53.10 13.70
CA ARG A 26 -21.98 53.31 13.63
C ARG A 26 -22.42 54.22 14.75
N THR A 27 -22.75 55.47 14.41
CA THR A 27 -23.29 56.44 15.37
C THR A 27 -24.81 56.32 15.40
N THR A 28 -25.39 56.12 16.58
CA THR A 28 -26.85 56.18 16.77
C THR A 28 -27.17 57.31 17.74
N ILE A 29 -28.04 58.23 17.34
CA ILE A 29 -28.45 59.38 18.16
C ILE A 29 -29.80 59.08 18.79
N SER A 30 -29.88 59.11 20.12
CA SER A 30 -31.13 59.02 20.88
C SER A 30 -31.07 59.98 22.07
N ASN A 31 -32.10 60.83 22.24
CA ASN A 31 -32.31 61.75 23.36
C ASN A 31 -31.10 62.57 23.81
N GLY A 32 -30.51 63.33 22.87
CA GLY A 32 -29.63 64.47 23.18
C GLY A 32 -28.28 64.15 23.82
N LYS A 33 -27.85 62.87 23.86
CA LYS A 33 -26.52 62.46 24.32
C LYS A 33 -25.87 61.54 23.29
N ILE A 34 -24.62 61.82 22.93
CA ILE A 34 -23.81 61.02 22.00
C ILE A 34 -23.18 59.87 22.79
N PHE A 35 -23.53 58.63 22.46
CA PHE A 35 -22.86 57.44 22.98
C PHE A 35 -21.90 56.89 21.92
N LEU A 36 -20.61 56.82 22.26
CA LEU A 36 -19.57 56.26 21.40
C LEU A 36 -19.23 54.85 21.93
N CYS A 37 -19.81 53.82 21.32
CA CYS A 37 -19.51 52.43 21.67
C CYS A 37 -18.40 51.90 20.76
N TYR A 38 -17.22 51.65 21.33
CA TYR A 38 -16.14 50.92 20.67
C TYR A 38 -16.40 49.41 20.79
N PHE A 39 -16.67 48.74 19.68
CA PHE A 39 -16.69 47.28 19.64
C PHE A 39 -15.26 46.76 19.42
N PHE A 40 -14.63 46.27 20.49
CA PHE A 40 -13.38 45.51 20.40
C PHE A 40 -13.72 44.05 20.13
N GLN A 41 -13.51 43.59 18.90
CA GLN A 41 -13.55 42.16 18.60
C GLN A 41 -12.16 41.59 18.90
N PHE A 42 -11.99 41.01 20.09
CA PHE A 42 -10.84 40.16 20.39
C PHE A 42 -10.97 38.88 19.55
N LEU A 43 -10.25 38.81 18.44
CA LEU A 43 -10.03 37.56 17.72
C LEU A 43 -8.96 36.79 18.51
N THR A 44 -9.40 35.92 19.42
CA THR A 44 -8.52 34.98 20.11
C THR A 44 -7.92 34.04 19.07
N SER A 45 -6.65 34.28 18.73
CA SER A 45 -5.83 33.43 17.87
C SER A 45 -5.52 32.13 18.60
N ALA A 46 -6.45 31.18 18.55
CA ALA A 46 -6.20 29.78 18.87
C ALA A 46 -5.44 29.13 17.71
N THR A 47 -4.16 29.49 17.54
CA THR A 47 -3.21 28.66 16.77
C THR A 47 -2.89 27.43 17.61
N GLY A 48 -3.81 26.47 17.61
CA GLY A 48 -3.50 25.10 17.98
C GLY A 48 -2.51 24.58 16.94
N TYR A 49 -1.24 24.44 17.34
CA TYR A 49 -0.25 23.69 16.58
C TYR A 49 -0.74 22.25 16.49
N LEU A 50 -1.41 21.93 15.38
CA LEU A 50 -1.57 20.56 14.90
C LEU A 50 -0.18 20.07 14.53
N PHE A 51 0.53 19.49 15.51
CA PHE A 51 1.59 18.54 15.25
C PHE A 51 0.95 17.36 14.51
N LEU A 52 0.86 17.48 13.18
CA LEU A 52 0.77 16.31 12.33
C LEU A 52 2.09 15.57 12.49
N SER A 53 2.12 14.67 13.46
CA SER A 53 3.11 13.60 13.52
C SER A 53 2.96 12.82 12.23
N SER A 54 3.78 13.14 11.23
CA SER A 54 3.98 12.31 10.06
C SER A 54 4.49 10.97 10.57
N LEU A 55 3.58 10.01 10.74
CA LEU A 55 3.94 8.61 10.83
C LEU A 55 4.77 8.32 9.58
N GLY A 56 6.09 8.27 9.74
CA GLY A 56 7.00 7.89 8.68
C GLY A 56 6.54 6.56 8.14
N ALA A 57 6.01 6.55 6.92
CA ALA A 57 5.91 5.34 6.16
C ALA A 57 7.35 4.89 5.94
N TYR A 58 7.76 3.80 6.60
CA TYR A 58 9.01 3.14 6.30
C TYR A 58 8.90 2.59 4.88
N ALA A 59 9.31 3.37 3.89
CA ALA A 59 9.57 2.88 2.55
C ALA A 59 10.73 1.88 2.66
N GLN A 60 10.42 0.61 2.46
CA GLN A 60 11.45 -0.41 2.28
C GLN A 60 12.08 -0.19 0.90
N GLY A 61 13.16 0.60 0.87
CA GLY A 61 13.85 0.97 -0.35
C GLY A 61 13.41 2.34 -0.88
N ASN A 62 14.34 3.01 -1.55
CA ASN A 62 14.17 4.36 -2.13
C ASN A 62 13.21 4.39 -3.34
N LEU A 63 12.40 3.35 -3.57
CA LEU A 63 11.50 3.24 -4.72
C LEU A 63 10.07 2.97 -4.28
N LEU A 64 9.19 3.94 -4.53
CA LEU A 64 7.75 3.79 -4.41
C LEU A 64 7.17 3.29 -5.74
N VAL A 65 6.34 2.24 -5.68
CA VAL A 65 5.71 1.65 -6.86
C VAL A 65 4.20 1.54 -6.69
N THR A 66 3.45 2.06 -7.66
CA THR A 66 1.98 2.06 -7.64
C THR A 66 1.39 1.74 -9.02
N PRO A 67 0.48 0.76 -9.15
CA PRO A 67 0.01 -0.16 -8.11
C PRO A 67 1.01 -1.31 -7.84
N MET A 68 0.93 -1.95 -6.66
CA MET A 68 1.76 -3.12 -6.31
C MET A 68 1.29 -4.44 -6.94
N ARG A 69 0.20 -4.40 -7.71
CA ARG A 69 -0.36 -5.53 -8.48
C ARG A 69 -1.15 -4.96 -9.64
N MET A 70 -1.01 -5.56 -10.80
CA MET A 70 -1.72 -5.16 -12.01
C MET A 70 -2.63 -6.29 -12.48
N ILE A 71 -3.90 -5.98 -12.75
CA ILE A 71 -4.87 -6.96 -13.26
C ILE A 71 -5.51 -6.37 -14.51
N PHE A 72 -5.28 -7.00 -15.64
CA PHE A 72 -6.01 -6.74 -16.87
C PHE A 72 -7.27 -7.63 -16.90
N GLU A 73 -8.44 -7.01 -16.82
CA GLU A 73 -9.73 -7.69 -16.84
C GLU A 73 -10.73 -6.89 -17.71
N GLY A 74 -11.65 -7.60 -18.38
CA GLY A 74 -12.68 -6.97 -19.20
C GLY A 74 -12.10 -6.24 -20.42
N ARG A 75 -12.42 -4.94 -20.54
CA ARG A 75 -12.06 -4.11 -21.71
C ARG A 75 -10.72 -3.40 -21.56
N GLU A 76 -10.08 -3.49 -20.40
CA GLU A 76 -8.81 -2.80 -20.15
C GLU A 76 -7.68 -3.45 -20.94
N LYS A 77 -7.08 -2.68 -21.86
CA LYS A 77 -5.95 -3.12 -22.69
C LYS A 77 -4.64 -2.42 -22.38
N MET A 78 -4.68 -1.36 -21.57
CA MET A 78 -3.51 -0.59 -21.18
C MET A 78 -3.65 -0.13 -19.73
N GLN A 79 -2.56 -0.19 -18.99
CA GLN A 79 -2.47 0.31 -17.62
C GLN A 79 -1.07 0.90 -17.40
N GLU A 80 -0.95 1.73 -16.37
CA GLU A 80 0.29 2.44 -16.04
C GLU A 80 0.78 2.02 -14.67
N LEU A 81 2.09 1.85 -14.56
CA LEU A 81 2.80 1.60 -13.32
C LEU A 81 3.68 2.81 -13.02
N SER A 82 3.38 3.52 -11.94
CA SER A 82 4.18 4.65 -11.47
C SER A 82 5.33 4.17 -10.61
N LEU A 83 6.53 4.63 -10.96
CA LEU A 83 7.77 4.40 -10.23
C LEU A 83 8.30 5.76 -9.76
N ALA A 84 8.40 5.97 -8.44
CA ALA A 84 8.88 7.22 -7.87
C ALA A 84 10.07 6.97 -6.93
N ASN A 85 11.15 7.73 -7.10
CA ASN A 85 12.31 7.64 -6.24
C ASN A 85 12.12 8.52 -5.00
N THR A 86 12.03 7.91 -3.83
CA THR A 86 11.89 8.60 -2.54
C THR A 86 13.21 8.73 -1.78
N GLY A 87 14.33 8.36 -2.40
CA GLY A 87 15.68 8.50 -1.87
C GLY A 87 16.34 9.82 -2.24
N SER A 88 17.58 9.98 -1.77
CA SER A 88 18.42 11.16 -2.00
C SER A 88 19.33 11.06 -3.23
N ASP A 89 19.50 9.86 -3.80
CA ASP A 89 20.41 9.60 -4.91
C ASP A 89 19.63 9.24 -6.18
N THR A 90 20.20 9.56 -7.35
CA THR A 90 19.63 9.13 -8.64
C THR A 90 19.76 7.62 -8.79
N ALA A 91 18.68 6.94 -9.16
CA ALA A 91 18.68 5.49 -9.34
C ALA A 91 18.26 5.11 -10.77
N ARG A 92 18.94 4.12 -11.35
CA ARG A 92 18.54 3.51 -12.62
C ARG A 92 17.94 2.13 -12.37
N TYR A 93 16.78 1.85 -12.95
CA TYR A 93 16.12 0.56 -12.85
C TYR A 93 15.98 -0.09 -14.22
N LEU A 94 16.35 -1.36 -14.32
CA LEU A 94 16.07 -2.21 -15.46
C LEU A 94 14.76 -2.95 -15.23
N ILE A 95 13.96 -3.06 -16.29
CA ILE A 95 12.61 -3.63 -16.24
C ILE A 95 12.56 -4.84 -17.16
N SER A 96 12.24 -6.01 -16.60
CA SER A 96 12.08 -7.26 -17.34
C SER A 96 10.87 -8.05 -16.87
N PHE A 97 10.48 -9.10 -17.59
CA PHE A 97 9.60 -10.11 -17.02
C PHE A 97 10.42 -11.22 -16.36
N ILE A 98 9.88 -11.76 -15.28
CA ILE A 98 10.30 -13.03 -14.70
C ILE A 98 9.06 -13.88 -14.40
N GLU A 99 9.25 -15.19 -14.46
CA GLU A 99 8.20 -16.16 -14.14
C GLU A 99 8.47 -16.74 -12.76
N ILE A 100 7.43 -16.79 -11.93
CA ILE A 100 7.52 -17.19 -10.53
C ILE A 100 6.42 -18.22 -10.26
N ARG A 101 6.80 -19.35 -9.67
CA ARG A 101 5.87 -20.26 -8.99
C ARG A 101 5.75 -19.89 -7.53
N MET A 102 4.55 -20.10 -6.98
CA MET A 102 4.33 -20.07 -5.54
C MET A 102 4.27 -21.51 -5.07
N ASN A 103 4.95 -21.84 -3.98
CA ASN A 103 4.82 -23.14 -3.31
C ASN A 103 3.64 -23.11 -2.33
N GLU A 104 3.19 -24.26 -1.87
CA GLU A 104 2.06 -24.37 -0.93
C GLU A 104 2.30 -23.61 0.37
N ASN A 105 3.54 -23.57 0.87
CA ASN A 105 3.93 -22.79 2.05
C ASN A 105 4.00 -21.26 1.80
N GLY A 106 3.68 -20.81 0.59
CA GLY A 106 3.73 -19.40 0.19
C GLY A 106 5.10 -18.89 -0.23
N THR A 107 6.16 -19.70 -0.19
CA THR A 107 7.46 -19.30 -0.77
C THR A 107 7.35 -19.19 -2.29
N SER A 108 8.27 -18.45 -2.89
CA SER A 108 8.26 -18.16 -4.32
C SER A 108 9.59 -18.54 -4.94
N GLU A 109 9.55 -19.08 -6.16
CA GLU A 109 10.74 -19.50 -6.89
C GLU A 109 10.64 -19.09 -8.35
N LYS A 110 11.77 -18.67 -8.92
CA LYS A 110 11.85 -18.32 -10.34
C LYS A 110 11.84 -19.60 -11.18
N ILE A 111 11.00 -19.63 -12.20
CA ILE A 111 10.88 -20.71 -13.17
C ILE A 111 11.09 -20.17 -14.58
N ASN A 112 11.34 -21.06 -15.55
CA ASN A 112 11.45 -20.70 -16.96
C ASN A 112 10.32 -21.31 -17.82
N GLU A 113 9.74 -22.41 -17.36
CA GLU A 113 8.62 -23.11 -18.01
C GLU A 113 7.41 -23.14 -17.07
N PRO A 114 6.18 -23.07 -17.59
CA PRO A 114 4.99 -23.06 -16.75
C PRO A 114 4.75 -24.43 -16.10
N ASP A 115 4.39 -24.43 -14.82
CA ASP A 115 3.87 -25.63 -14.15
C ASP A 115 2.53 -26.05 -14.80
N SER A 116 2.10 -27.29 -14.55
CA SER A 116 0.82 -27.80 -15.05
C SER A 116 -0.35 -26.89 -14.65
N GLY A 117 -1.06 -26.35 -15.64
CA GLY A 117 -2.18 -25.41 -15.44
C GLY A 117 -1.77 -23.96 -15.18
N GLN A 118 -0.47 -23.64 -15.10
CA GLN A 118 0.02 -22.27 -15.08
C GLN A 118 0.07 -21.72 -16.51
N LYS A 119 -0.25 -20.43 -16.66
CA LYS A 119 -0.12 -19.71 -17.93
C LYS A 119 0.66 -18.43 -17.70
N PHE A 120 1.68 -18.15 -18.52
CA PHE A 120 2.47 -16.92 -18.42
C PHE A 120 1.80 -15.75 -19.13
N ALA A 121 1.76 -14.60 -18.47
CA ALA A 121 1.22 -13.37 -19.04
C ALA A 121 2.23 -12.65 -19.94
N SER A 122 3.53 -12.87 -19.75
CA SER A 122 4.61 -12.15 -20.45
C SER A 122 4.54 -12.17 -21.99
N PRO A 123 4.09 -13.25 -22.68
CA PRO A 123 3.94 -13.23 -24.14
C PRO A 123 2.81 -12.33 -24.65
N PHE A 124 1.88 -11.95 -23.76
CA PHE A 124 0.67 -11.19 -24.08
C PHE A 124 0.73 -9.75 -23.58
N ILE A 125 1.88 -9.30 -23.05
CA ILE A 125 2.07 -7.95 -22.53
C ILE A 125 3.34 -7.35 -23.10
N ARG A 126 3.23 -6.17 -23.68
CA ARG A 126 4.37 -5.29 -23.95
C ARG A 126 4.42 -4.18 -22.91
N PHE A 127 5.63 -3.74 -22.57
CA PHE A 127 5.80 -2.58 -21.70
C PHE A 127 6.90 -1.65 -22.20
N PHE A 128 6.78 -0.38 -21.84
CA PHE A 128 7.78 0.65 -22.12
C PHE A 128 7.79 1.73 -21.04
N PRO A 129 8.96 2.31 -20.72
CA PRO A 129 10.29 1.98 -21.24
C PRO A 129 10.86 0.67 -20.64
N ARG A 130 12.00 0.18 -21.16
CA ARG A 130 12.72 -1.00 -20.61
C ARG A 130 13.65 -0.66 -19.44
N SER A 131 13.89 0.62 -19.22
CA SER A 131 14.65 1.14 -18.10
C SER A 131 14.17 2.54 -17.76
N VAL A 132 14.27 2.92 -16.50
CA VAL A 132 14.00 4.28 -16.02
C VAL A 132 15.19 4.81 -15.25
N VAL A 133 15.46 6.11 -15.37
CA VAL A 133 16.42 6.82 -14.52
C VAL A 133 15.61 7.82 -13.70
N LEU A 134 15.68 7.69 -12.38
CA LEU A 134 14.86 8.46 -11.45
C LEU A 134 15.79 9.29 -10.55
N PRO A 135 15.92 10.60 -10.79
CA PRO A 135 16.47 11.54 -9.82
C PRO A 135 15.72 11.52 -8.48
N PRO A 136 16.28 12.10 -7.42
CA PRO A 136 15.61 12.24 -6.13
C PRO A 136 14.25 12.92 -6.28
N ASN A 137 13.21 12.33 -5.69
CA ASN A 137 11.82 12.79 -5.74
C ASN A 137 11.18 12.83 -7.14
N ASP A 138 11.82 12.23 -8.15
CA ASP A 138 11.26 12.13 -9.49
C ASP A 138 10.39 10.87 -9.66
N ALA A 139 9.46 10.91 -10.63
CA ALA A 139 8.57 9.82 -10.94
C ALA A 139 8.45 9.58 -12.44
N GLN A 140 8.43 8.31 -12.85
CA GLN A 140 8.17 7.90 -14.23
C GLN A 140 7.10 6.83 -14.32
N LEU A 141 6.39 6.86 -15.45
CA LEU A 141 5.35 5.89 -15.77
C LEU A 141 5.91 4.81 -16.70
N VAL A 142 5.68 3.56 -16.33
CA VAL A 142 5.87 2.40 -17.19
C VAL A 142 4.49 2.00 -17.71
N LYS A 143 4.32 2.08 -19.02
CA LYS A 143 3.07 1.70 -19.69
C LYS A 143 3.11 0.21 -19.99
N LEU A 144 2.07 -0.52 -19.59
CA LEU A 144 1.86 -1.93 -19.91
C LEU A 144 0.63 -2.04 -20.81
N GLN A 145 0.77 -2.78 -21.91
CA GLN A 145 -0.29 -2.95 -22.90
C GLN A 145 -0.44 -4.41 -23.28
N LEU A 146 -1.68 -4.89 -23.34
CA LEU A 146 -2.00 -6.21 -23.86
C LEU A 146 -1.76 -6.28 -25.37
N ILE A 147 -1.15 -7.39 -25.79
CA ILE A 147 -0.92 -7.78 -27.18
C ILE A 147 -1.42 -9.21 -27.40
N ASN A 148 -1.55 -9.63 -28.66
CA ASN A 148 -1.91 -11.00 -29.04
C ASN A 148 -3.19 -11.52 -28.34
N THR A 149 -4.14 -10.63 -28.02
CA THR A 149 -5.27 -10.97 -27.15
C THR A 149 -6.24 -11.98 -27.76
N SER A 150 -6.19 -12.19 -29.07
CA SER A 150 -6.96 -13.23 -29.78
C SER A 150 -6.46 -14.66 -29.50
N GLN A 151 -5.25 -14.80 -28.95
CA GLN A 151 -4.64 -16.08 -28.58
C GLN A 151 -4.84 -16.43 -27.10
N LEU A 152 -5.55 -15.57 -26.34
CA LEU A 152 -5.81 -15.81 -24.93
C LEU A 152 -7.06 -16.71 -24.78
N ASP A 153 -6.85 -17.90 -24.26
CA ASP A 153 -7.93 -18.76 -23.82
C ASP A 153 -8.53 -18.26 -22.50
N SER A 154 -9.70 -18.77 -22.15
CA SER A 154 -10.27 -18.50 -20.82
C SER A 154 -9.32 -18.94 -19.69
N GLY A 155 -9.31 -18.16 -18.62
CA GLY A 155 -8.57 -18.43 -17.39
C GLY A 155 -7.74 -17.23 -16.97
N GLU A 156 -6.78 -17.52 -16.08
CA GLU A 156 -5.86 -16.53 -15.55
C GLU A 156 -4.42 -16.80 -16.02
N TYR A 157 -3.78 -15.75 -16.52
CA TYR A 157 -2.36 -15.75 -16.89
C TYR A 157 -1.61 -14.87 -15.89
N ARG A 158 -0.40 -15.27 -15.49
CA ARG A 158 0.38 -14.54 -14.49
C ARG A 158 1.86 -14.59 -14.82
N SER A 159 2.47 -13.41 -14.84
CA SER A 159 3.91 -13.18 -14.86
C SER A 159 4.24 -12.04 -13.90
N HIS A 160 5.53 -11.74 -13.71
CA HIS A 160 5.94 -10.67 -12.81
C HIS A 160 6.83 -9.66 -13.53
N LEU A 161 6.48 -8.39 -13.44
CA LEU A 161 7.36 -7.31 -13.86
C LEU A 161 8.46 -7.16 -12.80
N TYR A 162 9.70 -7.37 -13.18
CA TYR A 162 10.87 -7.31 -12.32
C TYR A 162 11.62 -6.00 -12.53
N LEU A 163 11.69 -5.20 -11.49
CA LEU A 163 12.44 -3.96 -11.41
C LEU A 163 13.74 -4.25 -10.67
N ARG A 164 14.88 -4.12 -11.33
CA ARG A 164 16.20 -4.33 -10.73
C ARG A 164 16.99 -3.04 -10.74
N ALA A 165 17.47 -2.60 -9.59
CA ALA A 165 18.41 -1.48 -9.53
C ALA A 165 19.68 -1.83 -10.30
N GLU A 166 20.17 -0.90 -11.11
CA GLU A 166 21.48 -1.02 -11.73
C GLU A 166 22.51 -0.33 -10.83
N LEU A 167 23.60 -1.03 -10.53
CA LEU A 167 24.70 -0.45 -9.76
C LEU A 167 25.32 0.70 -10.55
N GLN A 168 25.41 1.87 -9.94
CA GLN A 168 26.24 2.94 -10.47
C GLN A 168 27.69 2.44 -10.45
N LYS A 169 28.29 2.27 -11.63
CA LYS A 169 29.71 1.95 -11.74
C LYS A 169 30.49 3.23 -11.44
N THR A 170 31.25 3.23 -10.35
CA THR A 170 32.31 4.24 -10.17
C THR A 170 33.33 4.05 -11.31
N PRO A 171 33.80 5.12 -11.96
CA PRO A 171 34.87 5.00 -12.96
C PRO A 171 36.09 4.29 -12.37
N LEU A 172 36.73 3.42 -13.16
CA LEU A 172 37.88 2.57 -12.77
C LEU A 172 39.15 3.34 -12.31
N GLY A 173 39.08 4.66 -12.13
CA GLY A 173 40.20 5.53 -11.72
C GLY A 173 39.96 6.32 -10.44
N GLU A 174 38.82 6.15 -9.76
CA GLU A 174 38.51 6.79 -8.46
C GLU A 174 38.54 5.79 -7.30
N GLU A 175 39.28 4.68 -7.43
CA GLU A 175 39.67 3.91 -6.25
C GLU A 175 40.73 4.73 -5.50
N THR A 176 40.30 5.44 -4.47
CA THR A 176 41.25 6.06 -3.54
C THR A 176 42.10 4.94 -2.97
N GLU A 177 43.40 4.94 -3.27
CA GLU A 177 44.37 3.99 -2.74
C GLU A 177 44.20 3.90 -1.22
N GLN A 178 43.61 2.80 -0.74
CA GLN A 178 43.70 2.46 0.67
C GLN A 178 45.11 1.94 0.90
N LYS A 179 45.91 2.77 1.58
CA LYS A 179 47.21 2.40 2.13
C LYS A 179 47.14 1.04 2.83
N ASP A 180 48.15 0.23 2.52
CA ASP A 180 48.49 -1.04 3.15
C ASP A 180 48.16 -1.11 4.65
N SER A 181 47.26 -2.02 4.99
CA SER A 181 47.27 -2.67 6.31
C SER A 181 46.72 -4.09 6.17
N GLY A 182 47.51 -5.01 5.62
CA GLY A 182 47.56 -6.48 5.88
C GLY A 182 46.27 -7.32 6.04
N ASN A 183 45.09 -6.76 5.85
CA ASN A 183 43.80 -7.36 6.17
C ASN A 183 42.97 -7.43 4.89
N LEU A 184 42.55 -8.64 4.53
CA LEU A 184 41.64 -8.87 3.42
C LEU A 184 40.33 -8.10 3.65
N SER A 185 40.10 -7.04 2.86
CA SER A 185 38.84 -6.29 2.87
C SER A 185 37.90 -6.84 1.79
N VAL A 186 36.67 -7.23 2.18
CA VAL A 186 35.63 -7.70 1.26
C VAL A 186 34.49 -6.70 1.25
N LYS A 187 34.23 -6.09 0.08
CA LYS A 187 33.11 -5.16 -0.13
C LYS A 187 31.95 -5.86 -0.84
N LEU A 188 30.87 -6.12 -0.11
CA LEU A 188 29.62 -6.64 -0.68
C LEU A 188 28.66 -5.48 -0.98
N THR A 189 28.24 -5.36 -2.23
CA THR A 189 27.24 -4.35 -2.64
C THR A 189 25.93 -5.05 -3.02
N PRO A 190 24.87 -4.97 -2.20
CA PRO A 190 23.60 -5.60 -2.51
C PRO A 190 22.90 -4.91 -3.68
N VAL A 191 22.26 -5.70 -4.55
CA VAL A 191 21.39 -5.20 -5.64
C VAL A 191 19.95 -5.57 -5.31
N PHE A 192 19.13 -4.56 -5.03
CA PHE A 192 17.73 -4.77 -4.73
C PHE A 192 16.90 -4.94 -6.01
N GLY A 193 15.93 -5.85 -5.94
CA GLY A 193 14.95 -6.08 -7.00
C GLY A 193 13.55 -6.24 -6.43
N LEU A 194 12.56 -5.76 -7.18
CA LEU A 194 11.14 -5.83 -6.83
C LEU A 194 10.38 -6.54 -7.95
N SER A 195 9.55 -7.52 -7.60
CA SER A 195 8.67 -8.22 -8.54
C SER A 195 7.21 -7.82 -8.32
N ILE A 196 6.53 -7.47 -9.40
CA ILE A 196 5.14 -6.99 -9.38
C ILE A 196 4.29 -7.96 -10.19
N PRO A 197 3.30 -8.62 -9.57
CA PRO A 197 2.44 -9.55 -10.27
C PRO A 197 1.59 -8.81 -11.31
N ILE A 198 1.68 -9.26 -12.55
CA ILE A 198 0.87 -8.82 -13.67
C ILE A 198 -0.02 -9.98 -14.09
N ILE A 199 -1.33 -9.78 -14.00
CA ILE A 199 -2.34 -10.82 -14.17
C ILE A 199 -3.25 -10.44 -15.33
N ILE A 200 -3.56 -11.40 -16.20
CA ILE A 200 -4.59 -11.25 -17.24
C ILE A 200 -5.71 -12.22 -16.93
N ARG A 201 -6.95 -11.73 -16.93
CA ARG A 201 -8.15 -12.53 -16.69
C ARG A 201 -9.07 -12.51 -17.90
N VAL A 202 -9.36 -13.71 -18.42
CA VAL A 202 -10.19 -13.89 -19.62
C VAL A 202 -11.36 -14.83 -19.35
N GLY A 203 -12.56 -14.39 -19.74
CA GLY A 203 -13.80 -15.14 -19.55
C GLY A 203 -14.37 -15.05 -18.14
N THR A 204 -15.24 -15.99 -17.79
CA THR A 204 -15.92 -16.02 -16.48
C THR A 204 -14.96 -16.42 -15.37
N GLN A 205 -14.95 -15.65 -14.29
CA GLN A 205 -14.08 -15.85 -13.13
C GLN A 205 -14.78 -16.77 -12.12
N THR A 206 -14.22 -17.95 -11.86
CA THR A 206 -14.83 -18.97 -10.99
C THR A 206 -14.02 -19.25 -9.73
N GLY A 207 -12.92 -18.52 -9.50
CA GLY A 207 -12.08 -18.64 -8.31
C GLY A 207 -12.88 -18.52 -7.02
N LYS A 208 -12.80 -19.57 -6.19
CA LYS A 208 -13.33 -19.64 -4.84
C LYS A 208 -12.25 -20.15 -3.91
N VAL A 209 -12.37 -19.82 -2.63
CA VAL A 209 -11.45 -20.26 -1.59
C VAL A 209 -12.21 -20.51 -0.30
N ASP A 210 -11.83 -21.56 0.40
CA ASP A 210 -12.26 -21.85 1.76
C ASP A 210 -11.05 -21.96 2.70
N ILE A 211 -11.31 -21.94 4.01
CA ILE A 211 -10.34 -22.30 5.03
C ILE A 211 -10.58 -23.77 5.37
N ALA A 212 -9.74 -24.65 4.84
CA ALA A 212 -9.86 -26.10 5.00
C ALA A 212 -9.55 -26.53 6.45
N ASP A 213 -8.51 -25.93 7.04
CA ASP A 213 -8.10 -26.24 8.41
C ASP A 213 -7.53 -25.03 9.16
N LEU A 214 -7.65 -25.09 10.49
CA LEU A 214 -7.05 -24.16 11.44
C LEU A 214 -6.41 -24.94 12.58
N SER A 215 -5.16 -24.64 12.88
CA SER A 215 -4.48 -25.19 14.06
C SER A 215 -3.61 -24.16 14.74
N ILE A 216 -3.45 -24.29 16.05
CA ILE A 216 -2.57 -23.42 16.84
C ILE A 216 -1.34 -24.21 17.30
N GLY A 217 -0.18 -23.61 17.14
CA GLY A 217 1.10 -24.13 17.63
C GLY A 217 1.89 -23.04 18.31
N LYS A 218 3.19 -23.30 18.50
CA LYS A 218 4.14 -22.32 19.02
C LYS A 218 5.36 -22.23 18.11
N TYR A 219 5.93 -21.04 17.99
CA TYR A 219 7.21 -20.81 17.34
C TYR A 219 8.05 -19.89 18.22
N ASN A 220 9.23 -20.34 18.64
CA ASN A 220 10.08 -19.65 19.61
C ASN A 220 9.32 -19.19 20.89
N GLY A 221 8.43 -20.06 21.38
CA GLY A 221 7.59 -19.79 22.56
C GLY A 221 6.36 -18.91 22.31
N ALA A 222 6.25 -18.24 21.16
CA ALA A 222 5.10 -17.40 20.81
C ALA A 222 3.97 -18.21 20.14
N PRO A 223 2.69 -17.89 20.38
CA PRO A 223 1.55 -18.53 19.74
C PRO A 223 1.54 -18.27 18.23
N LEU A 224 1.35 -19.34 17.46
CA LEU A 224 1.35 -19.31 16.00
C LEU A 224 0.09 -19.98 15.47
N LEU A 225 -0.73 -19.26 14.72
CA LEU A 225 -1.87 -19.82 14.00
C LEU A 225 -1.40 -20.36 12.64
N ASN A 226 -1.70 -21.61 12.34
CA ASN A 226 -1.59 -22.18 11.01
C ASN A 226 -2.98 -22.19 10.36
N ILE A 227 -3.03 -21.79 9.10
CA ILE A 227 -4.23 -21.74 8.28
C ILE A 227 -3.93 -22.50 7.00
N GLU A 228 -4.80 -23.45 6.65
CA GLU A 228 -4.79 -24.08 5.33
C GLU A 228 -5.96 -23.55 4.50
N PHE A 229 -5.64 -22.93 3.36
CA PHE A 229 -6.61 -22.50 2.37
C PHE A 229 -6.77 -23.58 1.31
N GLU A 230 -8.00 -23.80 0.87
CA GLU A 230 -8.31 -24.61 -0.31
C GLU A 230 -8.97 -23.74 -1.38
N ARG A 231 -8.35 -23.64 -2.56
CA ARG A 231 -8.81 -22.87 -3.71
C ARG A 231 -9.33 -23.79 -4.80
N GLN A 232 -10.46 -23.38 -5.38
CA GLN A 232 -11.08 -24.01 -6.54
C GLN A 232 -11.34 -22.99 -7.64
N GLY A 233 -11.59 -23.46 -8.86
CA GLY A 233 -11.91 -22.63 -10.02
C GLY A 233 -10.69 -22.14 -10.81
N ASN A 234 -10.93 -21.26 -11.78
CA ASN A 234 -9.95 -20.89 -12.80
C ASN A 234 -9.11 -19.65 -12.50
N THR A 235 -9.37 -18.96 -11.38
CA THR A 235 -8.72 -17.68 -11.04
C THR A 235 -8.22 -17.64 -9.61
N SER A 236 -7.24 -16.77 -9.38
CA SER A 236 -6.63 -16.58 -8.06
C SER A 236 -7.52 -15.74 -7.16
N VAL A 237 -7.46 -16.01 -5.85
CA VAL A 237 -8.14 -15.21 -4.83
C VAL A 237 -7.11 -14.37 -4.08
N TYR A 238 -7.47 -13.15 -3.70
CA TYR A 238 -6.58 -12.20 -3.03
C TYR A 238 -7.37 -11.37 -2.02
N GLY A 239 -6.88 -11.27 -0.79
CA GLY A 239 -7.54 -10.54 0.27
C GLY A 239 -6.67 -10.42 1.53
N ASP A 240 -7.28 -9.94 2.60
CA ASP A 240 -6.69 -9.80 3.92
C ASP A 240 -7.21 -10.91 4.84
N VAL A 241 -6.34 -11.43 5.69
CA VAL A 241 -6.69 -12.40 6.74
C VAL A 241 -6.70 -11.67 8.06
N LYS A 242 -7.88 -11.57 8.67
CA LYS A 242 -8.07 -11.02 10.02
C LYS A 242 -8.33 -12.15 10.99
N VAL A 243 -7.65 -12.12 12.15
CA VAL A 243 -7.83 -13.09 13.23
C VAL A 243 -8.31 -12.35 14.47
N GLU A 244 -9.47 -12.76 14.98
CA GLU A 244 -10.05 -12.27 16.22
C GLU A 244 -10.03 -13.38 17.27
N TYR A 245 -9.54 -13.07 18.46
CA TYR A 245 -9.71 -13.88 19.65
C TYR A 245 -11.02 -13.48 20.31
N VAL A 246 -11.87 -14.47 20.61
CA VAL A 246 -13.12 -14.30 21.36
C VAL A 246 -12.96 -15.03 22.69
N SER A 247 -12.97 -14.28 23.79
CA SER A 247 -12.86 -14.87 25.13
C SER A 247 -14.08 -15.74 25.47
N ALA A 248 -13.99 -16.55 26.53
CA ALA A 248 -15.13 -17.31 27.04
C ALA A 248 -16.35 -16.44 27.40
N GLN A 249 -16.12 -15.16 27.73
CA GLN A 249 -17.16 -14.16 28.01
C GLN A 249 -17.65 -13.44 26.74
N GLY A 250 -17.20 -13.84 25.55
CA GLY A 250 -17.64 -13.29 24.27
C GLY A 250 -16.93 -12.01 23.81
N LYS A 251 -15.90 -11.54 24.53
CA LYS A 251 -15.17 -10.32 24.13
C LYS A 251 -14.25 -10.62 22.94
N ALA A 252 -14.55 -10.03 21.78
CA ALA A 252 -13.72 -10.10 20.59
C ALA A 252 -12.55 -9.10 20.64
N THR A 253 -11.35 -9.55 20.29
CA THR A 253 -10.13 -8.73 20.20
C THR A 253 -9.31 -9.16 18.99
N GLN A 254 -8.92 -8.24 18.13
CA GLN A 254 -8.05 -8.56 17.00
C GLN A 254 -6.65 -8.94 17.49
N VAL A 255 -6.19 -10.13 17.07
CA VAL A 255 -4.92 -10.74 17.46
C VAL A 255 -4.00 -11.08 16.28
N GLY A 256 -4.50 -10.96 15.06
CA GLY A 256 -3.70 -11.12 13.84
C GLY A 256 -4.32 -10.36 12.67
N LEU A 257 -3.46 -9.82 11.81
CA LEU A 257 -3.85 -9.21 10.54
C LEU A 257 -2.71 -9.42 9.54
N VAL A 258 -3.01 -10.08 8.43
CA VAL A 258 -2.09 -10.20 7.29
C VAL A 258 -2.80 -9.67 6.07
N ARG A 259 -2.24 -8.61 5.47
CA ARG A 259 -2.80 -7.99 4.28
C ARG A 259 -2.24 -8.62 3.01
N GLY A 260 -3.05 -8.68 1.96
CA GLY A 260 -2.60 -9.09 0.63
C GLY A 260 -2.19 -10.56 0.49
N VAL A 261 -2.88 -11.46 1.18
CA VAL A 261 -2.74 -12.90 1.03
C VAL A 261 -3.39 -13.34 -0.29
N ALA A 262 -2.58 -13.92 -1.18
CA ALA A 262 -3.01 -14.48 -2.47
C ALA A 262 -3.03 -16.02 -2.45
N VAL A 263 -4.08 -16.67 -2.93
CA VAL A 263 -4.01 -18.10 -3.29
C VAL A 263 -4.04 -18.17 -4.81
N TYR A 264 -2.87 -18.41 -5.40
CA TYR A 264 -2.68 -18.32 -6.85
C TYR A 264 -3.04 -19.60 -7.58
N THR A 265 -3.60 -19.50 -8.78
CA THR A 265 -3.66 -20.63 -9.72
C THR A 265 -2.25 -20.97 -10.26
N PRO A 266 -1.91 -22.25 -10.49
CA PRO A 266 -2.74 -23.46 -10.37
C PRO A 266 -2.88 -24.02 -8.94
N ASN A 267 -2.15 -23.50 -7.95
CA ASN A 267 -2.16 -24.04 -6.59
C ASN A 267 -3.58 -24.17 -6.03
N ARG A 268 -3.87 -25.36 -5.51
CA ARG A 268 -5.13 -25.68 -4.85
C ARG A 268 -5.03 -25.49 -3.34
N SER A 269 -3.87 -25.73 -2.73
CA SER A 269 -3.65 -25.47 -1.30
C SER A 269 -2.66 -24.32 -1.08
N ARG A 270 -2.88 -23.55 -0.02
CA ARG A 270 -1.88 -22.62 0.53
C ARG A 270 -1.90 -22.65 2.05
N GLN A 271 -0.74 -22.85 2.64
CA GLN A 271 -0.50 -22.76 4.06
C GLN A 271 -0.03 -21.35 4.43
N LEU A 272 -0.62 -20.78 5.48
CA LEU A 272 -0.25 -19.49 6.04
C LEU A 272 -0.01 -19.63 7.54
N LYS A 273 1.07 -19.01 8.03
CA LYS A 273 1.43 -18.98 9.44
C LYS A 273 1.37 -17.55 9.94
N ILE A 274 0.58 -17.30 10.99
CA ILE A 274 0.37 -15.96 11.56
C ILE A 274 0.79 -15.98 13.03
N PRO A 275 1.86 -15.26 13.41
CA PRO A 275 2.17 -15.00 14.81
C PRO A 275 1.03 -14.22 15.45
N LEU A 276 0.51 -14.69 16.57
CA LEU A 276 -0.59 -14.04 17.27
C LEU A 276 -0.06 -13.06 18.31
N VAL A 277 -0.73 -11.92 18.42
CA VAL A 277 -0.36 -10.86 19.36
C VAL A 277 -0.56 -11.32 20.80
N GLN A 278 0.44 -11.14 21.65
CA GLN A 278 0.33 -11.43 23.08
C GLN A 278 -0.01 -10.14 23.83
N LYS A 279 -1.19 -10.10 24.48
CA LYS A 279 -1.68 -8.96 25.26
C LYS A 279 -2.25 -9.45 26.60
N PRO A 280 -2.18 -8.65 27.67
CA PRO A 280 -2.87 -8.96 28.93
C PRO A 280 -4.36 -9.26 28.70
N GLY A 281 -4.86 -10.32 29.32
CA GLY A 281 -6.25 -10.76 29.20
C GLY A 281 -6.57 -11.65 27.99
N ILE A 282 -5.56 -12.02 27.19
CA ILE A 282 -5.69 -13.01 26.10
C ILE A 282 -4.99 -14.30 26.53
N SER A 283 -5.72 -15.40 26.53
CA SER A 283 -5.17 -16.76 26.72
C SER A 283 -5.51 -17.59 25.50
N TYR A 284 -4.49 -18.10 24.82
CA TYR A 284 -4.70 -18.98 23.66
C TYR A 284 -4.99 -20.45 24.03
N ASN A 285 -5.31 -20.70 25.31
CA ASN A 285 -5.73 -22.01 25.82
C ASN A 285 -7.22 -22.01 26.23
N SER A 286 -7.99 -20.97 25.89
CA SER A 286 -9.43 -20.91 26.16
C SER A 286 -10.11 -19.97 25.19
N GLY A 287 -11.44 -20.07 25.05
CA GLY A 287 -12.19 -19.27 24.08
C GLY A 287 -12.04 -19.81 22.65
N LYS A 288 -12.08 -18.92 21.65
CA LYS A 288 -11.96 -19.31 20.23
C LYS A 288 -11.24 -18.26 19.40
N LEU A 289 -10.67 -18.70 18.28
CA LEU A 289 -10.21 -17.81 17.21
C LEU A 289 -11.23 -17.79 16.08
N VAL A 290 -11.54 -16.61 15.57
CA VAL A 290 -12.35 -16.40 14.36
C VAL A 290 -11.43 -15.85 13.28
N VAL A 291 -11.28 -16.60 12.21
CA VAL A 291 -10.45 -16.23 11.05
C VAL A 291 -11.38 -15.80 9.93
N ASP A 292 -11.23 -14.57 9.45
CA ASP A 292 -11.96 -14.00 8.32
C ASP A 292 -10.97 -13.71 7.19
N TYR A 293 -11.16 -14.35 6.04
CA TYR A 293 -10.44 -14.04 4.81
C TYR A 293 -11.37 -13.25 3.89
N SER A 294 -11.06 -11.98 3.70
CA SER A 294 -11.95 -11.04 3.01
C SER A 294 -11.18 -10.03 2.18
N ILE A 295 -11.85 -9.37 1.23
CA ILE A 295 -11.30 -8.22 0.52
C ILE A 295 -12.19 -7.01 0.78
N THR A 296 -11.58 -5.84 1.00
CA THR A 296 -12.31 -4.57 1.04
C THR A 296 -12.14 -3.83 -0.27
N ILE A 297 -13.24 -3.56 -0.97
CA ILE A 297 -13.26 -2.80 -2.22
C ILE A 297 -14.18 -1.60 -2.01
N GLN A 298 -13.65 -0.39 -2.15
CA GLN A 298 -14.42 0.86 -1.99
C GLN A 298 -15.23 0.91 -0.68
N GLY A 299 -14.61 0.49 0.43
CA GLY A 299 -15.24 0.46 1.76
C GLY A 299 -16.22 -0.69 2.01
N ARG A 300 -16.54 -1.51 0.99
CA ARG A 300 -17.36 -2.71 1.15
C ARG A 300 -16.47 -3.94 1.31
N SER A 301 -16.66 -4.66 2.42
CA SER A 301 -15.98 -5.93 2.64
C SER A 301 -16.76 -7.08 1.99
N LYS A 302 -16.05 -7.94 1.27
CA LYS A 302 -16.54 -9.22 0.77
C LYS A 302 -15.72 -10.32 1.44
N THR A 303 -16.37 -11.08 2.33
CA THR A 303 -15.79 -12.30 2.89
C THR A 303 -15.73 -13.39 1.83
N PHE A 304 -14.56 -14.00 1.68
CA PHE A 304 -14.37 -15.21 0.88
C PHE A 304 -14.61 -16.46 1.72
N ALA A 305 -14.01 -16.51 2.91
CA ALA A 305 -14.11 -17.63 3.83
C ALA A 305 -14.03 -17.14 5.27
N LYS A 306 -14.74 -17.82 6.17
CA LYS A 306 -14.68 -17.57 7.61
C LYS A 306 -14.73 -18.90 8.35
N ARG A 307 -13.82 -19.10 9.30
CA ARG A 307 -13.75 -20.33 10.10
C ARG A 307 -13.38 -20.02 11.54
N GLU A 308 -13.91 -20.83 12.45
CA GLU A 308 -13.61 -20.74 13.88
C GLU A 308 -12.73 -21.92 14.32
N LEU A 309 -11.81 -21.64 15.25
CA LEU A 309 -11.02 -22.64 15.97
C LEU A 309 -11.32 -22.52 17.46
N GLN A 310 -11.91 -23.56 18.06
CA GLN A 310 -12.08 -23.62 19.51
C GLN A 310 -10.72 -23.89 20.17
N LEU A 311 -10.36 -23.06 21.15
CA LEU A 311 -9.12 -23.19 21.90
C LEU A 311 -9.36 -24.10 23.11
N LYS A 312 -8.38 -24.96 23.40
CA LYS A 312 -8.42 -25.96 24.47
C LYS A 312 -7.42 -25.64 25.56
#